data_AF-A0AAD5J793-F1
#
_entry.id   AF-A0AAD5J793-F1
#
_cell.length_a   1.000
_cell.length_b   1.000
_cell.length_c   1.000
_cell.angle_alpha   90.00
_cell.angle_beta   90.00
_cell.angle_gamma   90.00
#
_symmetry.space_group_name_H-M   'P 1'
#
loop_
_entity.id
_entity.type
_entity.pdbx_description
1 polymer ?
#
loop_
_entity_poly.entity_id
_entity_poly.type
_entity_poly.pdbx_seq_one_letter_code
_entity_poly.pdbx_strand_id
1 'polypeptide(L)'
;MNPVRKMIEDISCIDKNLDLRLALQTKRILTSLTDDEMHSIGNIINSAIIDPEVKGGLRWPYGKACSGDRFAVIKIWHTIAKKYKSPSLSLMARHVDRFDFKDTYGQDAIEVYLKLKSLVSDLQDEKVETDSIFELFKDNLKMIWDHFLCCEQFYP
;
A
#
# COMPACT_ATOMS: atom_id res chain seq x y z
N MET A 1 -6.23 -13.65 -12.80
CA MET A 1 -5.28 -14.38 -11.92
C MET A 1 -4.79 -13.43 -10.85
N ASN A 2 -4.96 -13.78 -9.58
CA ASN A 2 -4.39 -13.00 -8.48
C ASN A 2 -2.86 -13.19 -8.48
N PRO A 3 -2.06 -12.12 -8.59
CA PRO A 3 -0.60 -12.26 -8.53
C PRO A 3 -0.18 -12.81 -7.17
N VAL A 4 0.64 -13.85 -7.16
CA VAL A 4 1.18 -14.41 -5.93
C VAL A 4 2.32 -13.51 -5.46
N ARG A 5 2.21 -12.97 -4.24
CA ARG A 5 3.32 -12.25 -3.61
C ARG A 5 4.36 -13.28 -3.19
N LYS A 6 5.56 -13.18 -3.74
CA LYS A 6 6.63 -14.15 -3.49
C LYS A 6 7.67 -13.63 -2.52
N MET A 7 7.92 -12.33 -2.53
CA MET A 7 8.89 -11.69 -1.66
C MET A 7 8.38 -10.33 -1.24
N ILE A 8 8.56 -10.00 0.04
CA ILE A 8 8.37 -8.65 0.58
C ILE A 8 9.60 -8.37 1.43
N GLU A 9 10.42 -7.43 1.00
CA GLU A 9 11.59 -6.96 1.74
C GLU A 9 11.34 -5.54 2.23
N ASP A 10 11.54 -5.33 3.53
CA ASP A 10 11.49 -4.01 4.16
C ASP A 10 12.92 -3.48 4.29
N ILE A 11 13.18 -2.31 3.72
CA ILE A 11 14.49 -1.67 3.66
C ILE A 11 14.37 -0.32 4.37
N SER A 12 15.04 -0.18 5.51
CA SER A 12 15.13 1.12 6.19
C SER A 12 16.36 1.88 5.71
N CYS A 13 16.16 2.99 5.00
CA CYS A 13 17.24 3.88 4.59
C CYS A 13 17.40 4.99 5.63
N ILE A 14 18.11 4.68 6.73
CA ILE A 14 18.30 5.58 7.88
C ILE A 14 18.84 6.95 7.46
N ASP A 15 19.85 6.98 6.58
CA ASP A 15 20.47 8.22 6.10
C ASP A 15 19.50 9.13 5.34
N LYS A 16 18.45 8.56 4.76
CA LYS A 16 17.44 9.27 3.96
C LYS A 16 16.11 9.41 4.70
N ASN A 17 16.03 8.94 5.95
CA ASN A 17 14.79 8.87 6.74
C ASN A 17 13.61 8.31 5.92
N LEU A 18 13.87 7.25 5.17
CA LEU A 18 12.93 6.67 4.21
C LEU A 18 12.84 5.16 4.43
N ASP A 19 11.64 4.65 4.70
CA ASP A 19 11.37 3.22 4.71
C ASP A 19 10.83 2.81 3.34
N LEU A 20 11.53 1.88 2.68
CA LEU A 20 11.15 1.31 1.39
C LEU A 20 10.66 -0.12 1.61
N ARG A 21 9.60 -0.52 0.88
CA ARG A 21 9.15 -1.90 0.82
C ARG A 21 9.18 -2.37 -0.63
N LEU A 22 9.99 -3.39 -0.91
CA LEU A 22 10.02 -4.04 -2.21
C LEU A 22 9.14 -5.28 -2.20
N ALA A 23 8.21 -5.37 -3.15
CA ALA A 23 7.36 -6.55 -3.32
C ALA A 23 7.58 -7.19 -4.70
N LEU A 24 8.08 -8.43 -4.73
CA LEU A 24 8.12 -9.23 -5.95
C LEU A 24 6.79 -9.96 -6.13
N GLN A 25 6.14 -9.69 -7.26
CA GLN A 25 4.90 -10.36 -7.66
C GLN A 25 5.13 -11.14 -8.96
N THR A 26 4.83 -12.42 -8.93
CA THR A 26 4.94 -13.28 -10.11
C THR A 26 3.58 -13.86 -10.50
N LYS A 27 3.34 -13.97 -11.80
CA LYS A 27 2.12 -14.59 -12.34
C LYS A 27 2.14 -16.13 -12.23
N ARG A 28 3.32 -16.73 -12.05
CA ARG A 28 3.54 -18.18 -11.83
C ARG A 28 4.00 -18.44 -10.40
N ILE A 29 3.64 -19.60 -9.86
CA ILE A 29 4.14 -20.10 -8.57
C ILE A 29 5.61 -20.47 -8.75
N LEU A 30 6.53 -19.60 -8.35
CA LEU A 30 7.95 -19.93 -8.17
C LEU A 30 8.12 -20.66 -6.83
N THR A 31 8.68 -21.86 -6.84
CA THR A 31 8.99 -22.62 -5.61
C THR A 31 10.25 -22.08 -4.91
N SER A 32 11.21 -21.53 -5.66
CA SER A 32 12.39 -20.82 -5.18
C SER A 32 12.98 -19.99 -6.33
N LEU A 33 13.57 -18.83 -6.05
CA LEU A 33 14.35 -18.07 -7.03
C LEU A 33 15.76 -18.69 -7.16
N THR A 34 16.31 -18.75 -8.37
CA THR A 34 17.72 -19.15 -8.55
C THR A 34 18.66 -17.97 -8.23
N ASP A 35 19.95 -18.25 -8.01
CA ASP A 35 20.96 -17.20 -7.77
C ASP A 35 21.01 -16.19 -8.93
N ASP A 36 20.89 -16.65 -10.18
CA ASP A 36 20.84 -15.79 -11.36
C ASP A 36 19.61 -14.88 -11.39
N GLU A 37 18.46 -15.38 -10.93
CA GLU A 37 17.22 -14.61 -10.82
C GLU A 37 17.33 -13.57 -9.71
N MET A 38 17.87 -13.96 -8.55
CA MET A 38 18.15 -13.04 -7.45
C MET A 38 19.14 -11.95 -7.87
N HIS A 39 20.20 -12.30 -8.58
CA HIS A 39 21.17 -11.36 -9.12
C HIS A 39 20.52 -10.40 -10.15
N SER A 40 19.67 -10.93 -11.02
CA SER A 40 18.93 -10.13 -12.01
C SER A 40 17.98 -9.12 -11.36
N ILE A 41 17.24 -9.54 -10.33
CA ILE A 41 16.37 -8.66 -9.53
C ILE A 41 17.20 -7.62 -8.79
N GLY A 42 18.32 -8.03 -8.18
CA GLY A 42 19.27 -7.16 -7.51
C GLY A 42 19.81 -6.05 -8.43
N ASN A 43 20.15 -6.38 -9.68
CA ASN A 43 20.61 -5.39 -10.66
C ASN A 43 19.54 -4.34 -10.99
N ILE A 44 18.27 -4.74 -11.09
CA ILE A 44 17.16 -3.79 -11.26
C ILE A 44 17.06 -2.89 -10.03
N ILE A 45 17.05 -3.45 -8.82
CA ILE A 45 16.92 -2.65 -7.58
C ILE A 45 18.08 -1.66 -7.44
N ASN A 46 19.31 -2.12 -7.65
CA ASN A 46 20.52 -1.31 -7.48
C ASN A 46 20.66 -0.19 -8.51
N SER A 47 19.93 -0.26 -9.63
CA SER A 47 19.91 0.79 -10.65
C SER A 47 18.76 1.79 -10.50
N ALA A 48 17.92 1.63 -9.47
CA ALA A 48 16.87 2.58 -9.14
C ALA A 48 17.47 3.90 -8.64
N ILE A 49 16.93 5.01 -9.12
CA ILE A 49 17.31 6.37 -8.73
C ILE A 49 16.10 7.01 -8.07
N ILE A 50 16.29 7.53 -6.85
CA ILE A 50 15.29 8.36 -6.17
C ILE A 50 15.18 9.68 -6.92
N ASP A 51 13.97 9.99 -7.36
CA ASP A 51 13.66 11.20 -8.11
C ASP A 51 12.28 11.71 -7.66
N PRO A 52 12.23 12.77 -6.83
CA PRO A 52 10.97 13.29 -6.30
C PRO A 52 10.09 13.96 -7.38
N GLU A 53 10.63 14.26 -8.56
CA GLU A 53 9.91 14.92 -9.64
C GLU A 53 9.12 13.94 -10.52
N VAL A 54 9.31 12.62 -10.33
CA VAL A 54 8.57 11.60 -11.08
C VAL A 54 7.51 10.93 -10.22
N LYS A 55 6.42 10.50 -10.85
CA LYS A 55 5.37 9.71 -10.19
C LYS A 55 5.94 8.40 -9.63
N GLY A 56 5.63 8.14 -8.37
CA GLY A 56 6.17 7.02 -7.61
C GLY A 56 7.58 7.24 -7.04
N GLY A 57 8.19 8.42 -7.24
CA GLY A 57 9.43 8.83 -6.57
C GLY A 57 10.70 8.08 -6.97
N LEU A 58 10.61 7.17 -7.95
CA LEU A 58 11.72 6.36 -8.45
C LEU A 58 11.72 6.34 -9.97
N ARG A 59 12.91 6.43 -10.55
CA ARG A 59 13.14 6.18 -11.98
C ARG A 59 14.33 5.28 -12.21
N TRP A 60 14.43 4.74 -13.41
CA TRP A 60 15.57 3.96 -13.87
C TRP A 60 16.21 4.64 -15.07
N PRO A 61 17.54 4.51 -15.24
CA PRO A 61 18.16 4.77 -16.53
C PRO A 61 17.51 3.92 -17.63
N TYR A 62 17.61 4.39 -18.88
CA TYR A 62 17.02 3.68 -20.02
C TYR A 62 17.45 2.21 -20.07
N GLY A 63 16.47 1.31 -20.17
CA GLY A 63 16.68 -0.14 -20.20
C GLY A 63 17.10 -0.79 -18.87
N LYS A 64 17.20 -0.03 -17.77
CA LYS A 64 17.59 -0.57 -16.44
C LYS A 64 16.41 -0.95 -15.56
N ALA A 65 15.18 -0.58 -15.95
CA ALA A 65 13.96 -1.06 -15.30
C ALA A 65 13.64 -2.53 -15.61
N CYS A 66 14.51 -3.21 -16.37
CA CYS A 66 14.37 -4.59 -16.78
C CYS A 66 15.72 -5.32 -16.77
N SER A 67 15.68 -6.63 -16.60
CA SER A 67 16.82 -7.53 -16.71
C SER A 67 16.48 -8.64 -17.69
N GLY A 68 17.03 -8.52 -18.90
CA GLY A 68 16.68 -9.37 -20.04
C GLY A 68 15.19 -9.32 -20.37
N ASP A 69 14.65 -10.46 -20.79
CA ASP A 69 13.23 -10.69 -21.05
C ASP A 69 12.47 -11.28 -19.83
N ARG A 70 13.19 -11.53 -18.73
CA ARG A 70 12.67 -12.27 -17.56
C ARG A 70 11.99 -11.39 -16.52
N PHE A 71 12.58 -10.22 -16.23
CA PHE A 71 12.11 -9.35 -15.15
C PHE A 71 12.01 -7.90 -15.61
N ALA A 72 10.92 -7.23 -15.22
CA ALA A 72 10.70 -5.82 -15.47
C ALA A 72 9.92 -5.19 -14.31
N VAL A 73 10.19 -3.92 -14.02
CA VAL A 73 9.38 -3.11 -13.11
C VAL A 73 8.05 -2.82 -13.79
N ILE A 74 6.95 -3.22 -13.14
CA ILE A 74 5.60 -3.03 -13.67
C ILE A 74 4.88 -1.87 -12.97
N LYS A 75 5.07 -1.71 -11.66
CA LYS A 75 4.42 -0.66 -10.85
C LYS A 75 5.37 -0.17 -9.77
N ILE A 76 5.30 1.13 -9.46
CA ILE A 76 5.97 1.75 -8.31
C ILE A 76 4.94 2.50 -7.48
N TRP A 77 5.04 2.35 -6.16
CA TRP A 77 4.17 2.98 -5.20
C TRP A 77 5.05 3.66 -4.16
N HIS A 78 5.01 4.99 -4.11
CA HIS A 78 5.53 5.76 -2.99
C HIS A 78 4.36 6.05 -2.05
N THR A 79 4.51 5.72 -0.77
CA THR A 79 3.42 5.86 0.20
C THR A 79 3.93 6.49 1.48
N ILE A 80 3.32 7.62 1.85
CA ILE A 80 3.55 8.28 3.13
C ILE A 80 2.30 8.08 3.98
N ALA A 81 2.40 7.35 5.08
CA ALA A 81 1.26 7.00 5.91
C ALA A 81 1.42 7.52 7.35
N LYS A 82 0.35 8.08 7.90
CA LYS A 82 0.20 8.34 9.34
C LYS A 82 -0.84 7.38 9.89
N LYS A 83 -0.50 6.71 10.99
CA LYS A 83 -1.37 5.73 11.63
C LYS A 83 -1.66 6.12 13.07
N TYR A 84 -2.94 6.23 13.38
CA TYR A 84 -3.48 6.47 14.71
C TYR A 84 -4.11 5.17 15.22
N LYS A 85 -3.80 4.80 16.45
CA LYS A 85 -4.30 3.57 17.08
C LYS A 85 -4.89 3.91 18.44
N SER A 86 -6.07 3.39 18.72
CA SER A 86 -6.62 3.25 20.07
C SER A 86 -6.93 1.77 20.32
N PRO A 87 -7.38 1.39 21.54
CA PRO A 87 -7.90 0.06 21.80
C PRO A 87 -9.07 -0.33 20.88
N SER A 88 -10.01 0.60 20.64
CA SER A 88 -11.24 0.37 19.88
C SER A 88 -11.11 0.59 18.37
N LEU A 89 -10.14 1.39 17.89
CA LEU A 89 -10.01 1.72 16.48
C LEU A 89 -8.57 1.82 15.97
N SER A 90 -8.41 1.76 14.65
CA SER A 90 -7.20 2.21 13.96
C SER A 90 -7.59 3.02 12.74
N LEU A 91 -7.07 4.25 12.65
CA LEU A 91 -7.18 5.10 11.48
C LEU A 91 -5.80 5.19 10.82
N MET A 92 -5.75 5.03 9.50
CA MET A 92 -4.55 5.29 8.71
C MET A 92 -4.91 6.21 7.57
N ALA A 93 -4.31 7.39 7.55
CA ALA A 93 -4.35 8.27 6.40
C ALA A 93 -3.02 8.12 5.65
N ARG A 94 -3.08 7.87 4.35
CA ARG A 94 -1.88 7.77 3.53
C ARG A 94 -2.01 8.58 2.25
N HIS A 95 -0.92 9.24 1.90
CA HIS A 95 -0.71 9.77 0.56
C HIS A 95 -0.02 8.68 -0.27
N VAL A 96 -0.57 8.38 -1.44
CA VAL A 96 -0.09 7.32 -2.32
C VAL A 96 0.14 7.90 -3.71
N ASP A 97 1.40 7.90 -4.12
CA ASP A 97 1.83 8.25 -5.46
C ASP A 97 2.23 6.97 -6.20
N ARG A 98 1.53 6.69 -7.30
CA ARG A 98 1.63 5.44 -8.06
C ARG A 98 2.04 5.73 -9.49
N PHE A 99 2.83 4.83 -10.05
CA PHE A 99 3.08 4.79 -11.48
C PHE A 99 2.99 3.36 -12.01
N ASP A 100 2.24 3.18 -13.10
CA ASP A 100 2.12 1.93 -13.85
C ASP A 100 2.88 2.02 -15.17
N PHE A 101 3.91 1.20 -15.34
CA PHE A 101 4.74 1.17 -16.55
C PHE A 101 4.05 0.50 -17.74
N LYS A 102 3.02 -0.32 -17.52
CA LYS A 102 2.29 -0.96 -18.63
C LYS A 102 1.38 0.00 -19.34
N ASP A 103 0.64 0.76 -18.55
CA ASP A 103 -0.41 1.65 -19.06
C ASP A 103 0.07 3.11 -19.11
N THR A 104 1.33 3.37 -18.70
CA THR A 104 1.94 4.70 -18.57
C THR A 104 1.05 5.66 -17.77
N TYR A 105 0.45 5.13 -16.70
CA TYR A 105 -0.56 5.83 -15.92
C TYR A 105 -0.02 6.15 -14.52
N GLY A 106 0.02 7.44 -14.21
CA GLY A 106 0.35 7.95 -12.88
C GLY A 106 -0.92 8.29 -12.10
N GLN A 107 -0.98 7.91 -10.82
CA GLN A 107 -2.07 8.27 -9.93
C GLN A 107 -1.53 8.85 -8.63
N ASP A 108 -2.08 9.97 -8.21
CA ASP A 108 -1.86 10.55 -6.89
C ASP A 108 -3.17 10.54 -6.11
N ALA A 109 -3.17 9.95 -4.90
CA ALA A 109 -4.38 9.79 -4.11
C ALA A 109 -4.11 9.90 -2.60
N ILE A 110 -5.03 10.54 -1.89
CA ILE A 110 -5.14 10.41 -0.44
C ILE A 110 -6.10 9.26 -0.15
N GLU A 111 -5.63 8.25 0.57
CA GLU A 111 -6.42 7.09 0.95
C GLU A 111 -6.54 7.01 2.47
N VAL A 112 -7.77 6.78 2.93
CA VAL A 112 -8.08 6.63 4.35
C VAL A 112 -8.54 5.20 4.59
N TYR A 113 -7.90 4.54 5.56
CA TYR A 113 -8.27 3.21 6.02
C TYR A 113 -8.69 3.28 7.48
N LEU A 114 -9.90 2.79 7.77
CA LEU A 114 -10.43 2.68 9.11
C LEU A 114 -10.65 1.22 9.47
N LYS A 115 -10.17 0.82 10.66
CA LYS A 115 -10.46 -0.48 11.27
C LYS A 115 -11.15 -0.26 12.61
N LEU A 116 -12.40 -0.70 12.71
CA LEU A 116 -13.19 -0.74 13.94
C LEU A 116 -12.85 -2.02 14.69
N LYS A 117 -11.89 -1.98 15.62
CA LYS A 117 -11.37 -3.18 16.28
C LYS A 117 -12.36 -3.78 17.26
N SER A 118 -13.05 -2.95 18.04
CA SER A 118 -14.08 -3.41 18.98
C SER A 118 -15.18 -4.17 18.24
N LEU A 119 -15.72 -3.59 17.18
CA LEU A 119 -16.74 -4.22 16.33
C LEU A 119 -16.26 -5.57 15.76
N VAL A 120 -15.00 -5.66 15.32
CA VAL A 120 -14.42 -6.92 14.83
C VAL A 120 -14.32 -7.96 15.94
N SER A 121 -13.97 -7.55 17.16
CA SER A 121 -13.95 -8.44 18.33
C SER A 121 -15.36 -8.89 18.73
N ASP A 122 -16.33 -7.98 18.74
CA ASP A 122 -17.73 -8.27 19.08
C ASP A 122 -18.35 -9.24 18.05
N LEU A 123 -18.01 -9.09 16.77
CA LEU A 123 -18.41 -10.01 15.69
C LEU A 123 -17.83 -11.43 15.83
N GLN A 124 -16.71 -11.58 16.53
CA GLN A 124 -16.06 -12.86 16.75
C GLN A 124 -16.57 -13.56 18.01
N ASP A 125 -17.31 -12.87 18.87
CA ASP A 125 -17.89 -13.43 20.07
C ASP A 125 -19.27 -14.04 19.74
N GLU A 126 -19.41 -15.37 19.89
CA GLU A 126 -20.61 -16.14 19.53
C GLU A 126 -21.88 -15.71 20.30
N LYS A 127 -21.72 -14.89 21.34
CA LYS A 127 -22.82 -14.48 22.24
C LYS A 127 -23.49 -13.16 21.87
N VAL A 128 -22.99 -12.42 20.88
CA VAL A 128 -23.49 -11.09 20.57
C VAL A 128 -24.58 -11.14 19.50
N GLU A 129 -25.73 -10.54 19.80
CA GLU A 129 -26.85 -10.44 18.88
C GLU A 129 -26.47 -9.58 17.66
N THR A 130 -26.60 -10.15 16.46
CA THR A 130 -26.09 -9.55 15.21
C THR A 130 -26.69 -8.17 14.92
N ASP A 131 -27.94 -7.94 15.33
CA ASP A 131 -28.62 -6.66 15.18
C ASP A 131 -27.97 -5.55 16.03
N SER A 132 -27.49 -5.88 17.24
CA SER A 132 -26.78 -4.93 18.10
C SER A 132 -25.45 -4.48 17.50
N ILE A 133 -24.74 -5.39 16.83
CA ILE A 133 -23.49 -5.07 16.13
C ILE A 133 -23.77 -4.18 14.90
N PHE A 134 -24.86 -4.46 14.18
CA PHE A 134 -25.24 -3.68 13.01
C PHE A 134 -25.57 -2.23 13.36
N GLU A 135 -26.29 -2.00 14.46
CA GLU A 135 -26.56 -0.65 14.96
C GLU A 135 -25.27 0.05 15.42
N LEU A 136 -24.37 -0.65 16.14
CA LEU A 136 -23.06 -0.09 16.50
C LEU A 136 -22.25 0.33 15.25
N PHE A 137 -22.30 -0.48 14.19
CA PHE A 137 -21.63 -0.15 12.93
C PHE A 137 -22.24 1.08 12.26
N LYS A 138 -23.58 1.17 12.18
CA LYS A 138 -24.29 2.34 11.66
C LYS A 138 -23.92 3.61 12.44
N ASP A 139 -23.89 3.56 13.76
CA ASP A 139 -23.54 4.70 14.61
C ASP A 139 -22.11 5.18 14.32
N ASN A 140 -21.15 4.25 14.16
CA ASN A 140 -19.78 4.60 13.78
C ASN A 140 -19.70 5.23 12.38
N LEU A 141 -20.43 4.69 11.39
CA LEU A 141 -20.49 5.28 10.05
C LEU A 141 -21.12 6.66 10.04
N LYS A 142 -22.21 6.85 10.80
CA LYS A 142 -22.89 8.13 10.95
C LYS A 142 -21.95 9.17 11.58
N MET A 143 -21.24 8.81 12.65
CA MET A 143 -20.24 9.70 13.25
C MET A 143 -19.14 10.10 12.26
N ILE A 144 -18.64 9.15 11.45
CA ILE A 144 -17.62 9.45 10.42
C ILE A 144 -18.21 10.40 9.37
N TRP A 145 -19.43 10.14 8.93
CA TRP A 145 -20.13 10.97 7.96
C TRP A 145 -20.31 12.40 8.50
N ASP A 146 -20.95 12.54 9.65
CA ASP A 146 -21.34 13.83 10.24
C ASP A 146 -20.14 14.72 10.58
N HIS A 147 -19.00 14.13 11.00
CA HIS A 147 -17.85 14.91 11.49
C HIS A 147 -16.66 15.01 10.54
N PHE A 148 -16.56 14.12 9.54
CA PHE A 148 -15.35 14.06 8.70
C PHE A 148 -15.62 14.09 7.20
N LEU A 149 -16.81 13.67 6.73
CA LEU A 149 -17.11 13.57 5.30
C LEU A 149 -18.19 14.55 4.84
N CYS A 150 -19.12 14.91 5.71
CA CYS A 150 -20.17 15.88 5.43
C CYS A 150 -19.60 17.30 5.62
N CYS A 151 -19.01 17.85 4.55
CA CYS A 151 -18.43 19.20 4.54
C CYS A 151 -19.46 20.34 4.52
N GLU A 152 -20.65 20.18 5.11
CA GLU A 152 -21.62 21.28 5.23
C GLU A 152 -21.10 22.42 6.13
N GLN A 153 -20.05 22.18 6.94
CA GLN A 153 -19.40 23.19 7.79
C GLN A 153 -18.28 23.99 7.12
N PHE A 154 -17.96 23.73 5.83
CA PHE A 154 -16.84 24.38 5.13
C PHE A 154 -17.25 25.36 4.02
N TYR A 155 -18.55 25.61 3.83
CA TYR A 155 -19.02 26.71 2.98
C TYR A 155 -19.56 27.84 3.86
N PRO A 156 -19.01 29.06 3.77
CA PRO A 156 -19.54 30.24 4.46
C PRO A 156 -20.93 30.64 3.94
#